data_AF-A0A3D5K7M2-F1
#
_entry.id   AF-A0A3D5K7M2-F1
#
_cell.length_a   1.000
_cell.length_b   1.000
_cell.length_c   1.000
_cell.angle_alpha   90.00
_cell.angle_beta   90.00
_cell.angle_gamma   90.00
#
_symmetry.space_group_name_H-M   'P 1'
#
loop_
_entity.id
_entity.type
_entity.pdbx_description
1 polymer ?
#
loop_
_entity_poly.entity_id
_entity_poly.type
_entity_poly.pdbx_seq_one_letter_code
_entity_poly.pdbx_strand_id
1 'polypeptide(L)'
;MVLPDFVDTELQADLRDRIAEIVADYSASGLPDGAVSVFSTTEQTHAQDDWFLTSGDVIRPFLEAGAFDGVGNQTVPMDQALNKLGHAMHDLDPVFDRFSRTPAVARLAADLGFVDPLLLQSMVIFKPSHIGGEVICHCDHSFLWTEPQTVVGFWFALDDATIDNGCMWAIP
;
A
#
# COMPACT_ATOMS: atom_id res chain seq x y z
N MET A 1 6.60 -16.24 -8.12
CA MET A 1 7.83 -16.00 -8.92
C MET A 1 8.58 -14.82 -8.29
N VAL A 2 9.91 -14.87 -8.22
CA VAL A 2 10.73 -13.76 -7.69
C VAL A 2 11.70 -13.33 -8.78
N LEU A 3 11.75 -12.03 -9.07
CA LEU A 3 12.65 -11.41 -10.04
C LEU A 3 13.59 -10.45 -9.28
N PRO A 4 14.82 -10.88 -8.92
CA PRO A 4 15.76 -10.01 -8.24
C PRO A 4 16.19 -8.86 -9.16
N ASP A 5 16.48 -7.70 -8.56
CA ASP A 5 17.00 -6.51 -9.26
C ASP A 5 16.14 -6.06 -10.47
N PHE A 6 14.82 -6.29 -10.39
CA PHE A 6 13.89 -5.96 -11.49
C PHE A 6 13.71 -4.46 -11.69
N VAL A 7 13.72 -3.69 -10.59
CA VAL A 7 13.52 -2.24 -10.61
C VAL A 7 14.88 -1.55 -10.59
N ASP A 8 15.05 -0.57 -11.48
CA ASP A 8 16.24 0.28 -11.50
C ASP A 8 16.36 1.09 -10.20
N THR A 9 17.60 1.26 -9.71
CA THR A 9 17.86 1.91 -8.42
C THR A 9 17.42 3.38 -8.39
N GLU A 10 17.46 4.09 -9.52
CA GLU A 10 16.98 5.48 -9.59
C GLU A 10 15.45 5.52 -9.49
N LEU A 11 14.74 4.59 -10.15
CA LEU A 11 13.28 4.50 -10.03
C LEU A 11 12.84 4.12 -8.61
N GLN A 12 13.59 3.22 -7.96
CA GLN A 12 13.32 2.85 -6.57
C GLN A 12 13.57 4.03 -5.62
N ALA A 13 14.64 4.81 -5.84
CA ALA A 13 14.92 6.02 -5.07
C ALA A 13 13.82 7.07 -5.25
N ASP A 14 13.38 7.34 -6.48
CA ASP A 14 12.28 8.28 -6.75
C ASP A 14 11.01 7.92 -5.97
N LEU A 15 10.65 6.62 -5.92
CA LEU A 15 9.50 6.14 -5.14
C LEU A 15 9.69 6.40 -3.63
N ARG A 16 10.87 6.06 -3.09
CA ARG A 16 11.17 6.26 -1.66
C ARG A 16 11.14 7.75 -1.29
N ASP A 17 11.76 8.59 -2.09
CA ASP A 17 11.79 10.04 -1.87
C ASP A 17 10.37 10.60 -1.91
N ARG A 18 9.56 10.18 -2.88
CA ARG A 18 8.17 10.62 -2.97
C ARG A 18 7.33 10.16 -1.77
N ILE A 19 7.53 8.94 -1.30
CA ILE A 19 6.88 8.45 -0.08
C ILE A 19 7.29 9.30 1.12
N ALA A 20 8.57 9.60 1.28
CA ALA A 20 9.07 10.43 2.37
C ALA A 20 8.46 11.84 2.35
N GLU A 21 8.29 12.44 1.17
CA GLU A 21 7.60 13.73 1.02
C GLU A 21 6.14 13.67 1.47
N ILE A 22 5.40 12.64 1.05
CA ILE A 22 3.98 12.45 1.45
C ILE A 22 3.87 12.29 2.97
N VAL A 23 4.75 11.50 3.58
CA VAL A 23 4.80 11.28 5.03
C VAL A 23 5.13 12.58 5.77
N ALA A 24 6.11 13.34 5.27
CA ALA A 24 6.50 14.62 5.84
C ALA A 24 5.35 15.63 5.79
N ASP A 25 4.58 15.67 4.71
CA ASP A 25 3.38 16.52 4.60
C ASP A 25 2.33 16.12 5.64
N TYR A 26 2.01 14.83 5.81
CA TYR A 26 1.09 14.41 6.88
C TYR A 26 1.60 14.74 8.28
N SER A 27 2.92 14.65 8.50
CA SER A 27 3.51 15.03 9.78
C SER A 27 3.43 16.53 10.05
N ALA A 28 3.46 17.38 9.02
CA ALA A 28 3.47 18.83 9.15
C ALA A 28 2.07 19.45 9.12
N SER A 29 1.22 18.96 8.22
CA SER A 29 -0.11 19.49 7.90
C SER A 29 -1.24 18.74 8.61
N GLY A 30 -0.93 17.59 9.22
CA GLY A 30 -1.92 16.67 9.79
C GLY A 30 -2.51 15.74 8.73
N LEU A 31 -3.33 14.79 9.20
CA LEU A 31 -4.04 13.87 8.32
C LEU A 31 -5.28 14.52 7.71
N PRO A 32 -5.75 14.06 6.54
CA PRO A 32 -7.01 14.55 5.98
C PRO A 32 -8.18 14.24 6.91
N ASP A 33 -9.20 15.11 6.87
CA ASP A 33 -10.43 14.93 7.66
C ASP A 33 -11.04 13.55 7.43
N GLY A 34 -11.31 12.81 8.52
CA GLY A 34 -11.86 11.45 8.48
C GLY A 34 -10.82 10.33 8.62
N ALA A 35 -9.52 10.62 8.52
CA ALA A 35 -8.46 9.62 8.67
C ALA A 35 -8.28 9.08 10.11
N VAL A 36 -8.79 9.80 11.12
CA VAL A 36 -8.46 9.58 12.55
C VAL A 36 -9.44 8.62 13.26
N SER A 37 -10.62 8.32 12.71
CA SER A 37 -11.68 7.58 13.41
C SER A 37 -11.55 6.04 13.36
N VAL A 38 -10.35 5.50 13.21
CA VAL A 38 -10.13 4.06 12.95
C VAL A 38 -10.15 3.17 14.22
N PHE A 39 -10.31 3.75 15.43
CA PHE A 39 -10.33 2.95 16.68
C PHE A 39 -11.44 3.36 17.66
N SER A 40 -12.68 2.91 17.42
CA SER A 40 -13.74 2.90 18.46
C SER A 40 -14.81 1.83 18.18
N THR A 41 -15.10 1.00 19.19
CA THR A 41 -15.69 -0.34 19.07
C THR A 41 -17.22 -0.44 18.91
N THR A 42 -18.00 0.63 18.68
CA THR A 42 -19.47 0.47 18.64
C THR A 42 -20.28 1.28 17.62
N GLU A 43 -19.85 2.47 17.17
CA GLU A 43 -20.64 3.28 16.21
C GLU A 43 -19.87 3.67 14.93
N GLN A 44 -18.55 3.46 14.88
CA GLN A 44 -17.68 3.97 13.80
C GLN A 44 -17.19 2.91 12.80
N THR A 45 -17.64 1.65 12.89
CA THR A 45 -17.36 0.63 11.85
C THR A 45 -17.80 1.13 10.48
N HIS A 46 -18.96 1.77 10.39
CA HIS A 46 -19.45 2.35 9.13
C HIS A 46 -18.58 3.48 8.55
N ALA A 47 -18.01 4.35 9.39
CA ALA A 47 -17.16 5.45 8.90
C ALA A 47 -15.78 4.95 8.42
N GLN A 48 -15.24 3.92 9.07
CA GLN A 48 -14.02 3.24 8.63
C GLN A 48 -14.26 2.47 7.34
N ASP A 49 -15.39 1.77 7.26
CA ASP A 49 -15.83 1.10 6.06
C ASP A 49 -15.99 2.11 4.92
N ASP A 50 -16.65 3.25 5.14
CA ASP A 50 -16.81 4.29 4.11
C ASP A 50 -15.46 4.90 3.68
N TRP A 51 -14.56 5.19 4.63
CA TRP A 51 -13.21 5.67 4.34
C TRP A 51 -12.41 4.68 3.48
N PHE A 52 -12.56 3.39 3.74
CA PHE A 52 -11.91 2.35 2.95
C PHE A 52 -12.63 2.12 1.60
N LEU A 53 -13.94 1.93 1.60
CA LEU A 53 -14.75 1.58 0.42
C LEU A 53 -14.73 2.69 -0.63
N THR A 54 -14.59 3.96 -0.21
CA THR A 54 -14.48 5.11 -1.14
C THR A 54 -13.04 5.53 -1.42
N SER A 55 -12.05 4.68 -1.13
CA SER A 55 -10.64 4.98 -1.36
C SER A 55 -10.09 4.48 -2.70
N GLY A 56 -10.92 3.85 -3.53
CA GLY A 56 -10.52 3.17 -4.76
C GLY A 56 -9.90 4.09 -5.81
N ASP A 57 -10.33 5.35 -5.86
CA ASP A 57 -9.94 6.37 -6.84
C ASP A 57 -9.24 7.58 -6.21
N VAL A 58 -8.74 7.44 -4.98
CA VAL A 58 -8.00 8.49 -4.25
C VAL A 58 -6.74 7.94 -3.58
N ILE A 59 -5.89 8.83 -3.07
CA ILE A 59 -4.75 8.48 -2.21
C ILE A 59 -5.11 8.85 -0.76
N ARG A 60 -5.18 7.84 0.10
CA ARG A 60 -5.51 7.96 1.52
C ARG A 60 -4.49 7.22 2.39
N PRO A 61 -4.16 7.79 3.57
CA PRO A 61 -3.41 7.09 4.60
C PRO A 61 -4.32 6.13 5.37
N PHE A 62 -3.73 5.00 5.76
CA PHE A 62 -4.30 4.03 6.69
C PHE A 62 -3.24 3.76 7.75
N LEU A 63 -3.66 3.78 9.01
CA LEU A 63 -2.75 3.79 10.16
C LEU A 63 -2.73 2.44 10.87
N GLU A 64 -1.61 2.15 11.52
CA GLU A 64 -1.46 0.99 12.39
C GLU A 64 -2.32 1.09 13.63
N ALA A 65 -2.90 -0.03 14.05
CA ALA A 65 -3.62 -0.11 15.31
C ALA A 65 -2.75 0.21 16.52
N GLY A 66 -1.49 -0.24 16.48
CA GLY A 66 -0.51 0.01 17.53
C GLY A 66 -0.04 1.46 17.60
N ALA A 67 -0.44 2.32 16.67
CA ALA A 67 -0.05 3.74 16.66
C ALA A 67 -0.87 4.59 17.65
N PHE A 68 -1.92 4.04 18.25
CA PHE A 68 -2.85 4.75 19.13
C PHE A 68 -2.98 4.08 20.50
N ASP A 69 -3.25 4.87 21.54
CA ASP A 69 -3.61 4.37 22.86
C ASP A 69 -5.11 4.00 22.97
N GLY A 70 -5.52 3.45 24.11
CA GLY A 70 -6.92 3.04 24.35
C GLY A 70 -7.94 4.18 24.42
N VAL A 71 -7.50 5.44 24.31
CA VAL A 71 -8.34 6.64 24.24
C VAL A 71 -8.21 7.37 22.89
N GLY A 72 -7.46 6.82 21.92
CA GLY A 72 -7.35 7.32 20.56
C GLY A 72 -6.24 8.36 20.34
N ASN A 73 -5.34 8.57 21.29
CA ASN A 73 -4.20 9.47 21.09
C ASN A 73 -3.07 8.74 20.36
N GLN A 74 -2.47 9.40 19.37
CA GLN A 74 -1.29 8.89 18.67
C GLN A 74 -0.10 8.80 19.63
N THR A 75 0.56 7.64 19.66
CA THR A 75 1.68 7.33 20.58
C THR A 75 3.03 7.25 19.90
N VAL A 76 3.06 7.23 18.58
CA VAL A 76 4.27 7.13 17.75
C VAL A 76 4.31 8.24 16.69
N PRO A 77 5.49 8.61 16.17
CA PRO A 77 5.61 9.52 15.03
C PRO A 77 4.81 9.07 13.79
N MET A 78 4.45 10.00 12.89
CA MET A 78 3.57 9.73 11.74
C MET A 78 4.16 8.71 10.74
N ASP A 79 5.47 8.78 10.52
CA ASP A 79 6.22 7.82 9.70
C ASP A 79 6.18 6.38 10.25
N GLN A 80 5.96 6.24 11.55
CA GLN A 80 5.76 4.94 12.21
C GLN A 80 4.28 4.57 12.34
N ALA A 81 3.38 5.54 12.29
CA ALA A 81 1.95 5.32 12.43
C ALA A 81 1.31 4.77 11.15
N LEU A 82 1.91 4.97 9.98
CA LEU A 82 1.35 4.54 8.70
C LEU A 82 1.49 3.02 8.50
N ASN A 83 0.37 2.35 8.22
CA ASN A 83 0.34 0.98 7.75
C ASN A 83 0.48 0.92 6.23
N LYS A 84 -0.34 1.72 5.53
CA LYS A 84 -0.37 1.78 4.06
C LYS A 84 -0.85 3.11 3.51
N LEU A 85 -0.51 3.36 2.24
CA LEU A 85 -1.14 4.38 1.38
C LEU A 85 -1.85 3.68 0.24
N GLY A 86 -3.03 4.15 -0.15
CA GLY A 86 -3.79 3.58 -1.27
C GLY A 86 -5.05 4.37 -1.62
N HIS A 87 -5.77 4.06 -2.70
CA HIS A 87 -5.54 2.91 -3.60
C HIS A 87 -5.25 3.31 -5.05
N ALA A 88 -5.23 4.61 -5.38
CA ALA A 88 -5.04 5.11 -6.75
C ALA A 88 -3.71 5.85 -7.00
N MET A 89 -2.65 5.52 -6.26
CA MET A 89 -1.33 6.16 -6.43
C MET A 89 -0.82 6.05 -7.88
N HIS A 90 -1.02 4.90 -8.52
CA HIS A 90 -0.65 4.65 -9.91
C HIS A 90 -1.34 5.57 -10.94
N ASP A 91 -2.43 6.25 -10.58
CA ASP A 91 -3.13 7.17 -11.49
C ASP A 91 -3.00 8.63 -11.06
N LEU A 92 -2.84 8.88 -9.76
CA LEU A 92 -2.91 10.23 -9.19
C LEU A 92 -1.57 10.83 -8.78
N ASP A 93 -0.55 10.01 -8.50
CA ASP A 93 0.78 10.51 -8.17
C ASP A 93 1.72 10.35 -9.38
N PRO A 94 2.34 11.44 -9.88
CA PRO A 94 3.17 11.38 -11.08
C PRO A 94 4.36 10.41 -11.00
N VAL A 95 4.91 10.19 -9.81
CA VAL A 95 6.06 9.27 -9.64
C VAL A 95 5.58 7.83 -9.75
N PHE A 96 4.46 7.51 -9.11
CA PHE A 96 3.87 6.18 -9.15
C PHE A 96 3.23 5.85 -10.51
N ASP A 97 2.64 6.84 -11.20
CA ASP A 97 2.17 6.70 -12.58
C ASP A 97 3.31 6.32 -13.52
N ARG A 98 4.39 7.11 -13.50
CA ARG A 98 5.60 6.84 -14.30
C ARG A 98 6.17 5.46 -14.02
N PHE A 99 6.29 5.06 -12.76
CA PHE A 99 6.81 3.75 -12.38
C PHE A 99 5.91 2.60 -12.88
N SER A 100 4.60 2.70 -12.66
CA SER A 100 3.63 1.65 -12.98
C SER A 100 3.52 1.40 -14.49
N ARG A 101 3.89 2.39 -15.31
CA ARG A 101 3.83 2.34 -16.78
C ARG A 101 5.21 2.24 -17.45
N THR A 102 6.22 1.80 -16.71
CA THR A 102 7.55 1.54 -17.29
C THR A 102 7.51 0.41 -18.34
N PRO A 103 8.40 0.45 -19.36
CA PRO A 103 8.49 -0.64 -20.35
C PRO A 103 8.76 -2.01 -19.74
N ALA A 104 9.49 -2.06 -18.61
CA ALA A 104 9.78 -3.31 -17.90
C ALA A 104 8.50 -3.94 -17.31
N VAL A 105 7.67 -3.16 -16.64
CA VAL A 105 6.38 -3.63 -16.08
C VAL A 105 5.42 -4.01 -17.20
N ALA A 106 5.33 -3.19 -18.26
CA ALA A 106 4.49 -3.49 -19.43
C ALA A 106 4.89 -4.81 -20.11
N ARG A 107 6.20 -5.05 -20.24
CA ARG A 107 6.70 -6.30 -20.82
C ARG A 107 6.42 -7.50 -19.92
N LEU A 108 6.59 -7.37 -18.60
CA LEU A 108 6.24 -8.43 -17.66
C LEU A 108 4.76 -8.81 -17.76
N ALA A 109 3.86 -7.83 -17.85
CA ALA A 109 2.43 -8.09 -18.06
C ALA A 109 2.17 -8.82 -19.40
N ALA A 110 2.82 -8.39 -20.49
CA ALA A 110 2.69 -9.06 -21.79
C ALA A 110 3.22 -10.50 -21.76
N ASP A 111 4.35 -10.75 -21.09
CA ASP A 111 4.95 -12.09 -20.94
C ASP A 111 4.04 -13.02 -20.10
N LEU A 112 3.21 -12.47 -19.22
CA LEU A 112 2.18 -13.20 -18.47
C LEU A 112 0.87 -13.40 -19.26
N GLY A 113 0.80 -12.91 -20.50
CA GLY A 113 -0.33 -13.12 -21.40
C GLY A 113 -1.43 -12.06 -21.34
N PHE A 114 -1.19 -10.92 -20.67
CA PHE A 114 -2.13 -9.80 -20.72
C PHE A 114 -2.15 -9.16 -22.10
N VAL A 115 -3.36 -8.96 -22.65
CA VAL A 115 -3.57 -8.29 -23.95
C VAL A 115 -3.80 -6.80 -23.78
N ASP A 116 -4.66 -6.43 -22.82
CA ASP A 116 -5.00 -5.04 -22.48
C ASP A 116 -5.05 -4.92 -20.94
N PRO A 117 -3.89 -4.87 -20.28
CA PRO A 117 -3.83 -4.84 -18.82
C PRO A 117 -4.32 -3.49 -18.28
N LEU A 118 -5.19 -3.55 -17.26
CA LEU A 118 -5.63 -2.38 -16.49
C LEU A 118 -4.98 -2.41 -15.11
N LEU A 119 -4.64 -1.22 -14.60
CA LEU A 119 -4.21 -1.04 -13.22
C LEU A 119 -5.46 -0.83 -12.36
N LEU A 120 -5.77 -1.81 -11.50
CA LEU A 120 -6.97 -1.78 -10.66
C LEU A 120 -6.72 -1.09 -9.32
N GLN A 121 -5.53 -1.26 -8.76
CA GLN A 121 -5.18 -0.83 -7.41
C GLN A 121 -3.65 -0.74 -7.26
N SER A 122 -3.19 0.25 -6.49
CA SER A 122 -1.81 0.37 -6.04
C SER A 122 -1.75 0.76 -4.58
N MET A 123 -0.79 0.22 -3.83
CA MET A 123 -0.56 0.57 -2.44
C MET A 123 0.93 0.66 -2.12
N VAL A 124 1.26 1.50 -1.13
CA VAL A 124 2.54 1.43 -0.41
C VAL A 124 2.28 0.75 0.93
N ILE A 125 3.12 -0.18 1.35
CA ILE A 125 3.02 -0.91 2.62
C ILE A 125 4.29 -0.64 3.43
N PHE A 126 4.16 -0.02 4.61
CA PHE A 126 5.31 0.51 5.36
C PHE A 126 5.98 -0.49 6.30
N LYS A 127 5.21 -1.47 6.83
CA LYS A 127 5.70 -2.44 7.84
C LYS A 127 6.55 -1.77 8.93
N PRO A 128 6.01 -0.76 9.66
CA PRO A 128 6.80 -0.02 10.64
C PRO A 128 7.35 -0.94 11.73
N SER A 129 8.58 -0.65 12.19
CA SER A 129 9.24 -1.44 13.23
C SER A 129 8.38 -1.53 14.49
N HIS A 130 8.40 -2.70 15.14
CA HIS A 130 7.72 -3.03 16.40
C HIS A 130 6.19 -3.06 16.39
N ILE A 131 5.52 -2.22 15.61
CA ILE A 131 4.06 -2.10 15.59
C ILE A 131 3.40 -2.51 14.27
N GLY A 132 4.19 -2.84 13.25
CA GLY A 132 3.68 -3.25 11.94
C GLY A 132 2.78 -4.47 12.02
N GLY A 133 1.53 -4.32 11.56
CA GLY A 133 0.53 -5.37 11.62
C GLY A 133 0.91 -6.62 10.80
N GLU A 134 0.59 -7.80 11.34
CA GLU A 134 0.64 -9.04 10.59
C GLU A 134 -0.39 -9.01 9.45
N VAL A 135 0.02 -9.49 8.27
CA VAL A 135 -0.92 -9.77 7.18
C VAL A 135 -1.17 -11.26 7.18
N ILE A 136 -2.38 -11.65 7.59
CA ILE A 136 -2.78 -13.05 7.65
C ILE A 136 -2.77 -13.70 6.26
N CYS A 137 -2.62 -15.02 6.20
CA CYS A 137 -2.67 -15.78 4.95
C CYS A 137 -4.00 -15.54 4.22
N HIS A 138 -3.92 -15.12 2.96
CA HIS A 138 -5.08 -14.82 2.11
C HIS A 138 -4.74 -15.01 0.62
N CYS A 139 -5.76 -14.90 -0.23
CA CYS A 139 -5.61 -14.83 -1.69
C CYS A 139 -6.25 -13.52 -2.17
N ASP A 140 -5.55 -12.71 -2.95
CA ASP A 140 -6.06 -11.41 -3.43
C ASP A 140 -7.41 -11.53 -4.17
N HIS A 141 -7.67 -12.66 -4.81
CA HIS A 141 -8.93 -12.93 -5.49
C HIS A 141 -10.17 -12.89 -4.57
N SER A 142 -10.03 -13.10 -3.26
CA SER A 142 -11.15 -12.92 -2.32
C SER A 142 -11.56 -11.45 -2.16
N PHE A 143 -10.70 -10.51 -2.55
CA PHE A 143 -10.93 -9.07 -2.49
C PHE A 143 -11.14 -8.47 -3.89
N LEU A 144 -10.38 -8.94 -4.88
CA LEU A 144 -10.39 -8.47 -6.27
C LEU A 144 -10.97 -9.56 -7.19
N TRP A 145 -12.27 -9.78 -7.07
CA TRP A 145 -12.96 -10.85 -7.77
C TRP A 145 -13.11 -10.58 -9.28
N THR A 146 -12.86 -11.60 -10.08
CA THR A 146 -13.07 -11.63 -11.54
C THR A 146 -13.51 -13.03 -11.98
N GLU A 147 -14.25 -13.15 -13.07
CA GLU A 147 -14.59 -14.46 -13.63
C GLU A 147 -14.37 -14.45 -15.16
N PRO A 148 -13.36 -15.18 -15.68
CA PRO A 148 -12.37 -16.02 -14.99
C PRO A 148 -11.39 -15.21 -14.09
N GLN A 149 -10.57 -15.88 -13.28
CA GLN A 149 -9.57 -15.23 -12.44
C GLN A 149 -8.47 -14.61 -13.30
N THR A 150 -8.47 -13.28 -13.45
CA THR A 150 -7.54 -12.56 -14.33
C THR A 150 -6.61 -11.60 -13.60
N VAL A 151 -6.81 -11.39 -12.29
CA VAL A 151 -6.01 -10.44 -11.50
C VAL A 151 -4.66 -11.06 -11.12
N VAL A 152 -3.58 -10.30 -11.33
CA VAL A 152 -2.22 -10.65 -10.90
C VAL A 152 -1.64 -9.48 -10.09
N GLY A 153 -1.11 -9.77 -8.91
CA GLY A 153 -0.41 -8.79 -8.08
C GLY A 153 1.07 -8.67 -8.45
N PHE A 154 1.55 -7.45 -8.64
CA PHE A 154 2.98 -7.14 -8.70
C PHE A 154 3.42 -6.50 -7.38
N TRP A 155 4.33 -7.17 -6.68
CA TRP A 155 4.90 -6.68 -5.44
C TRP A 155 6.36 -6.30 -5.65
N PHE A 156 6.71 -5.06 -5.30
CA PHE A 156 8.04 -4.51 -5.46
C PHE A 156 8.62 -4.19 -4.09
N ALA A 157 9.79 -4.76 -3.78
CA ALA A 157 10.52 -4.44 -2.56
C ALA A 157 11.02 -2.99 -2.65
N LEU A 158 10.48 -2.11 -1.81
CA LEU A 158 11.07 -0.78 -1.63
C LEU A 158 12.22 -0.82 -0.65
N ASP A 159 12.28 -1.75 0.28
CA ASP A 159 13.42 -1.99 1.18
C ASP A 159 13.75 -3.50 1.18
N ASP A 160 14.92 -3.86 1.72
CA ASP A 160 15.30 -5.26 1.87
C ASP A 160 14.24 -6.03 2.65
N ALA A 161 13.61 -7.03 2.03
CA ALA A 161 12.61 -7.88 2.66
C ALA A 161 13.26 -9.17 3.16
N THR A 162 13.34 -9.28 4.48
CA THR A 162 13.98 -10.38 5.21
C THR A 162 12.99 -11.09 6.12
N ILE A 163 13.37 -12.25 6.66
CA ILE A 163 12.54 -12.97 7.63
C ILE A 163 12.26 -12.11 8.87
N ASP A 164 13.26 -11.35 9.32
CA ASP A 164 13.19 -10.59 10.58
C ASP A 164 12.33 -9.32 10.48
N ASN A 165 12.11 -8.78 9.27
CA ASN A 165 11.29 -7.59 9.05
C ASN A 165 10.00 -7.87 8.24
N GLY A 166 9.59 -9.13 8.15
CA GLY A 166 8.27 -9.50 7.64
C GLY A 166 8.18 -9.67 6.12
N CYS A 167 9.15 -10.36 5.50
CA CYS A 167 9.06 -10.77 4.10
C CYS A 167 7.81 -11.62 3.79
N MET A 168 7.48 -11.72 2.51
CA MET A 168 6.34 -12.51 2.04
C MET A 168 6.59 -14.03 2.20
N TRP A 169 5.52 -14.74 2.54
CA TRP A 169 5.43 -16.21 2.51
C TRP A 169 4.33 -16.62 1.55
N ALA A 170 4.53 -17.72 0.81
CA ALA A 170 3.54 -18.25 -0.12
C ALA A 170 3.49 -19.78 -0.06
N ILE A 171 2.31 -20.34 -0.32
CA ILE A 171 2.12 -21.78 -0.55
C ILE A 171 2.24 -22.00 -2.07
N PRO A 172 3.26 -22.73 -2.56
CA PRO A 172 3.48 -22.96 -4.00
C PRO A 172 2.37 -23.76 -4.68
#